data_AF-A0A821A5V9-F1
#
_entry.id   AF-A0A821A5V9-F1
#
_cell.length_a   1.000
_cell.length_b   1.000
_cell.length_c   1.000
_cell.angle_alpha   90.00
_cell.angle_beta   90.00
_cell.angle_gamma   90.00
#
_symmetry.space_group_name_H-M   'P 1'
#
loop_
_entity.id
_entity.type
_entity.pdbx_description
1 polymer ?
#
loop_
_entity_poly.entity_id
_entity_poly.type
_entity_poly.pdbx_seq_one_letter_code
_entity_poly.pdbx_strand_id
1 'polypeptide(L)'
;MSFIYYLKCLLHLTPKYDQSLIIRDVAYFSGSDAHVDNKLDIFLPFPKVDSSVVTSDEQQDTSKKRIPIIVHIPGGGWIRGSPTVGRTCAREGFIGVVVSYRLARRSLLSFLA
;
A
#
# COMPACT_ATOMS: atom_id res chain seq x y z
N MET A 1 -8.34 31.20 -14.63
CA MET A 1 -7.66 29.96 -14.18
C MET A 1 -7.80 28.92 -15.29
N SER A 2 -6.73 28.75 -16.07
CA SER A 2 -6.78 28.17 -17.42
C SER A 2 -6.96 26.64 -17.41
N PHE A 3 -7.83 26.14 -18.29
CA PHE A 3 -8.10 24.71 -18.58
C PHE A 3 -6.82 23.87 -18.76
N ILE A 4 -5.72 24.50 -19.22
CA ILE A 4 -4.41 23.87 -19.41
C ILE A 4 -3.75 23.45 -18.09
N TYR A 5 -3.98 24.18 -16.99
CA TYR A 5 -3.49 23.77 -15.66
C TYR A 5 -4.22 22.52 -15.16
N TYR A 6 -5.52 22.44 -15.39
CA TYR A 6 -6.33 21.27 -15.05
C TYR A 6 -5.87 20.05 -15.85
N LEU A 7 -5.58 20.23 -17.14
CA LEU A 7 -5.10 19.15 -18.01
C LEU A 7 -3.68 18.67 -17.66
N LYS A 8 -2.77 19.57 -17.24
CA LYS A 8 -1.43 19.19 -16.75
C LYS A 8 -1.48 18.40 -15.44
N CYS A 9 -2.35 18.78 -14.50
CA CYS A 9 -2.61 17.97 -13.31
C CYS A 9 -3.24 16.61 -13.68
N LEU A 10 -4.20 16.59 -14.61
CA LEU A 10 -4.89 15.37 -15.04
C LEU A 10 -3.94 14.39 -15.77
N LEU A 11 -3.00 14.89 -16.57
CA LEU A 11 -2.01 14.08 -17.30
C LEU A 11 -0.87 13.54 -16.40
N HIS A 12 -0.65 14.11 -15.22
CA HIS A 12 0.28 13.56 -14.22
C HIS A 12 -0.40 12.68 -13.17
N LEU A 13 -1.74 12.54 -13.24
CA LEU A 13 -2.55 11.76 -12.30
C LEU A 13 -3.06 10.46 -12.90
N THR A 14 -2.59 10.05 -14.08
CA THR A 14 -2.85 8.69 -14.55
C THR A 14 -1.95 7.75 -13.76
N PRO A 15 -2.49 6.97 -12.81
CA PRO A 15 -1.68 6.03 -12.05
C PRO A 15 -1.01 5.08 -13.05
N LYS A 16 0.31 4.91 -12.94
CA LYS A 16 1.06 3.97 -13.79
C LYS A 16 0.64 2.51 -13.56
N TYR A 17 -0.07 2.26 -12.47
CA TYR A 17 -0.51 0.95 -12.00
C TYR A 17 -2.01 1.00 -11.70
N ASP A 18 -2.81 0.18 -12.39
CA ASP A 18 -4.27 0.21 -12.34
C ASP A 18 -4.86 -0.68 -11.23
N GLN A 19 -4.17 -1.79 -10.93
CA GLN A 19 -4.59 -2.78 -9.95
C GLN A 19 -3.44 -3.04 -8.97
N SER A 20 -3.72 -2.92 -7.66
CA SER A 20 -2.80 -3.40 -6.63
C SER A 20 -3.18 -4.85 -6.30
N LEU A 21 -2.26 -5.81 -6.48
CA LEU A 21 -2.43 -7.13 -5.88
C LEU A 21 -2.28 -6.95 -4.37
N ILE A 22 -3.27 -7.42 -3.60
CA ILE A 22 -3.28 -7.29 -2.14
C ILE A 22 -3.16 -8.68 -1.55
N ILE A 23 -2.09 -8.93 -0.80
CA ILE A 23 -1.96 -10.08 0.08
C ILE A 23 -2.42 -9.62 1.46
N ARG A 24 -3.50 -10.19 1.97
CA ARG A 24 -4.14 -9.76 3.22
C ARG A 24 -3.84 -10.69 4.38
N ASP A 25 -4.02 -10.16 5.58
CA ASP A 25 -4.07 -10.95 6.82
C ASP A 25 -2.80 -11.77 7.10
N VAL A 26 -1.63 -11.28 6.66
CA VAL A 26 -0.36 -11.96 6.88
C VAL A 26 0.04 -11.80 8.34
N ALA A 27 0.01 -12.89 9.10
CA ALA A 27 0.51 -12.88 10.48
C ALA A 27 2.02 -12.60 10.49
N TYR A 28 2.46 -11.60 11.25
CA TYR A 28 3.87 -11.25 11.38
C TYR A 28 4.46 -11.60 12.75
N PHE A 29 3.62 -12.03 13.70
CA PHE A 29 4.06 -12.41 15.03
C PHE A 29 3.19 -13.54 15.60
N SER A 30 3.85 -14.59 16.11
CA SER A 30 3.20 -15.81 16.61
C SER A 30 3.62 -16.19 18.03
N GLY A 31 4.14 -15.23 18.82
CA GLY A 31 4.54 -15.46 20.21
C GLY A 31 3.35 -15.52 21.18
N SER A 32 3.63 -15.74 22.47
CA SER A 32 2.62 -15.76 23.54
C SER A 32 1.79 -14.47 23.64
N ASP A 33 2.39 -13.35 23.23
CA ASP A 33 1.75 -12.03 23.21
C ASP A 33 1.05 -11.72 21.87
N ALA A 34 0.89 -12.71 20.98
CA ALA A 34 0.30 -12.50 19.68
C ALA A 34 -1.17 -12.12 19.83
N HIS A 35 -1.48 -10.89 19.44
CA HIS A 35 -2.86 -10.43 19.33
C HIS A 35 -3.42 -10.85 17.98
N VAL A 36 -4.74 -11.09 17.91
CA VAL A 36 -5.45 -11.39 16.64
C VAL A 36 -5.26 -10.32 15.56
N ASP A 37 -4.85 -9.12 15.97
CA ASP A 37 -4.62 -7.96 15.11
C ASP A 37 -3.15 -7.80 14.67
N ASN A 38 -2.23 -8.69 15.09
CA ASN A 38 -0.84 -8.66 14.66
C ASN A 38 -0.70 -9.23 13.23
N LYS A 39 -1.29 -8.51 12.29
CA LYS A 39 -1.37 -8.85 10.88
C LYS A 39 -0.89 -7.69 10.02
N LEU A 40 -0.44 -7.99 8.82
CA LEU A 40 -0.13 -6.98 7.81
C LEU A 40 -0.77 -7.31 6.48
N ASP A 41 -1.04 -6.25 5.71
CA ASP A 41 -1.47 -6.33 4.33
C ASP A 41 -0.32 -5.83 3.43
N ILE A 42 -0.04 -6.56 2.36
CA ILE A 42 0.98 -6.22 1.37
C ILE A 42 0.30 -5.83 0.07
N PHE A 43 0.64 -4.66 -0.46
CA PHE A 43 0.14 -4.08 -1.69
C PHE A 43 1.26 -4.07 -2.71
N LEU A 44 1.11 -4.87 -3.77
CA LEU A 44 2.10 -5.02 -4.82
C LEU A 44 1.70 -4.19 -6.05
N PRO A 45 2.65 -3.45 -6.66
CA PRO A 45 2.40 -2.71 -7.88
C PRO A 45 2.30 -3.68 -9.07
N PHE A 46 1.14 -3.78 -9.72
CA PHE A 46 0.96 -4.59 -10.94
C PHE A 46 1.02 -3.70 -12.19
N PRO A 47 2.04 -3.86 -13.05
CA PRO A 47 2.14 -3.04 -14.24
C PRO A 47 0.86 -3.19 -15.07
N LYS A 48 0.34 -2.06 -15.55
CA LYS A 48 -0.81 -2.06 -16.44
C LYS A 48 -0.41 -2.82 -17.71
N VAL A 49 -1.05 -3.95 -17.97
CA VAL A 49 -0.83 -4.73 -19.19
C VAL A 49 -1.52 -3.96 -20.32
N ASP A 50 -0.80 -3.02 -20.91
CA ASP A 50 -1.21 -2.44 -22.18
C ASP A 50 -1.11 -3.57 -23.21
N SER A 51 -2.26 -4.05 -23.70
CA SER A 51 -2.38 -5.23 -24.55
C SER A 51 -1.85 -5.02 -25.98
N SER A 52 -0.85 -4.15 -26.15
CA SER A 52 -0.24 -3.79 -27.41
C SER A 52 1.26 -3.74 -27.22
N VAL A 53 1.91 -4.89 -27.39
CA VAL A 53 3.10 -5.12 -28.24
C VAL A 53 3.55 -6.56 -27.96
N VAL A 54 3.15 -7.46 -28.87
CA VAL A 54 3.87 -8.71 -29.12
C VAL A 54 5.07 -8.32 -29.95
N THR A 55 6.28 -8.36 -29.39
CA THR A 55 7.50 -8.68 -30.15
C THR A 55 8.65 -9.05 -29.22
N SER A 56 9.11 -10.28 -29.42
CA SER A 56 10.50 -10.78 -29.41
C SER A 56 11.39 -10.53 -28.19
N ASP A 57 11.69 -11.62 -27.51
CA ASP A 57 13.03 -12.06 -27.08
C ASP A 57 14.10 -10.96 -27.03
N GLU A 58 14.06 -10.17 -25.96
CA GLU A 58 15.27 -9.59 -25.41
C GLU A 58 15.45 -10.13 -23.99
N GLN A 59 16.51 -10.92 -23.81
CA GLN A 59 17.15 -11.16 -22.52
C GLN A 59 17.48 -9.79 -21.90
N GLN A 60 16.51 -9.19 -21.21
CA GLN A 60 16.79 -8.10 -20.30
C GLN A 60 17.57 -8.70 -19.15
N ASP A 61 18.87 -8.42 -19.18
CA ASP A 61 19.80 -8.56 -18.07
C ASP A 61 19.15 -7.95 -16.81
N THR A 62 18.51 -8.81 -16.01
CA THR A 62 17.75 -8.41 -14.83
C THR A 62 18.73 -8.06 -13.72
N SER A 63 19.46 -6.96 -13.87
CA SER A 63 19.83 -6.12 -12.75
C SER A 63 18.57 -5.96 -11.91
N LYS A 64 18.48 -6.69 -10.79
CA LYS A 64 17.29 -6.80 -9.95
C LYS A 64 16.79 -5.40 -9.62
N LYS A 65 15.83 -4.90 -10.39
CA LYS A 65 15.28 -3.55 -10.23
C LYS A 65 14.74 -3.48 -8.81
N ARG A 66 15.44 -2.73 -7.95
CA ARG A 66 15.09 -2.64 -6.53
C ARG A 66 13.82 -1.82 -6.43
N ILE A 67 12.71 -2.47 -6.09
CA ILE A 67 11.44 -1.80 -5.85
C ILE A 67 11.43 -1.33 -4.39
N PRO A 68 11.24 -0.02 -4.12
CA PRO A 68 11.14 0.49 -2.77
C PRO A 68 9.92 -0.05 -2.03
N ILE A 69 10.10 -0.35 -0.73
CA ILE A 69 9.06 -0.81 0.18
C ILE A 69 8.71 0.32 1.14
N ILE A 70 7.44 0.69 1.22
CA ILE A 70 6.89 1.67 2.16
C ILE A 70 6.11 0.91 3.22
N VAL A 71 6.56 1.00 4.48
CA VAL A 71 5.86 0.43 5.63
C VAL A 71 5.06 1.53 6.31
N HIS A 72 3.75 1.38 6.36
CA HIS A 72 2.82 2.29 6.99
C HIS A 72 2.23 1.67 8.27
N ILE A 73 2.46 2.35 9.39
CA ILE A 73 1.87 2.04 10.69
C ILE A 73 0.80 3.11 10.96
N PRO A 74 -0.49 2.75 10.99
CA PRO A 74 -1.55 3.73 11.12
C PRO A 74 -1.51 4.40 12.50
N GLY A 75 -1.61 5.73 12.53
CA GLY A 75 -1.86 6.46 13.76
C GLY A 75 -3.28 6.24 14.30
N GLY A 76 -3.65 7.02 15.33
CA GLY A 76 -4.98 6.95 15.94
C GLY A 76 -4.97 6.78 17.45
N GLY A 77 -3.94 7.31 18.12
CA GLY A 77 -3.86 7.37 19.58
C GLY A 77 -3.94 6.00 20.27
N TRP A 78 -3.48 4.94 19.59
CA TRP A 78 -3.56 3.55 20.08
C TRP A 78 -4.98 3.00 20.21
N ILE A 79 -6.01 3.68 19.72
CA ILE A 79 -7.43 3.29 19.85
C ILE A 79 -8.15 3.09 18.51
N ARG A 80 -7.51 3.51 17.41
CA ARG A 80 -7.99 3.42 16.04
C ARG A 80 -6.81 3.15 15.11
N GLY A 81 -7.06 2.47 14.00
CA GLY A 81 -6.13 2.32 12.88
C GLY A 81 -6.94 2.13 11.60
N SER A 82 -6.50 2.71 10.49
CA SER A 82 -7.17 2.58 9.19
C SER A 82 -6.16 2.23 8.09
N PRO A 83 -6.41 1.18 7.27
CA PRO A 83 -5.42 0.66 6.33
C PRO A 83 -5.43 1.30 4.94
N THR A 84 -5.69 2.61 4.83
CA THR A 84 -5.98 3.25 3.52
C THR A 84 -4.76 3.54 2.65
N VAL A 85 -3.56 3.67 3.23
CA VAL A 85 -2.36 4.19 2.52
C VAL A 85 -1.74 3.17 1.55
N GLY A 86 -1.90 1.86 1.80
CA GLY A 86 -1.22 0.81 1.04
C GLY A 86 -1.55 0.79 -0.46
N ARG A 87 -2.82 1.07 -0.83
CA ARG A 87 -3.23 1.14 -2.24
C ARG A 87 -2.56 2.29 -2.97
N THR A 88 -2.44 3.46 -2.33
CA THR A 88 -1.81 4.63 -2.93
C THR A 88 -0.35 4.34 -3.24
N CYS A 89 0.39 3.70 -2.31
CA CYS A 89 1.77 3.29 -2.54
C CYS A 89 1.91 2.36 -3.77
N ALA A 90 1.04 1.35 -3.88
CA ALA A 90 1.07 0.42 -5.01
C ALA A 90 0.74 1.09 -6.36
N ARG A 91 -0.16 2.08 -6.37
CA ARG A 91 -0.49 2.84 -7.59
C ARG A 91 0.68 3.69 -8.11
N GLU A 92 1.57 4.10 -7.20
CA GLU A 92 2.77 4.87 -7.51
C GLU A 92 4.00 3.99 -7.83
N GLY A 93 3.84 2.66 -7.86
CA GLY A 93 4.92 1.72 -8.19
C GLY A 93 5.78 1.27 -7.00
N PHE A 94 5.34 1.55 -5.78
CA PHE A 94 5.99 1.10 -4.54
C PHE A 94 5.33 -0.18 -4.02
N ILE A 95 6.06 -0.98 -3.24
CA ILE A 95 5.43 -2.01 -2.42
C ILE A 95 4.90 -1.34 -1.15
N GLY A 96 3.59 -1.32 -0.94
CA GLY A 96 2.99 -0.82 0.29
C GLY A 96 2.81 -1.94 1.29
N VAL A 97 3.23 -1.75 2.54
CA VAL A 97 2.96 -2.68 3.64
C VAL A 97 2.20 -1.92 4.71
N VAL A 98 1.00 -2.38 5.07
CA VAL A 98 0.20 -1.79 6.12
C VAL A 98 0.18 -2.73 7.30
N VAL A 99 0.71 -2.29 8.44
CA VAL A 99 0.84 -3.10 9.65
C VAL A 99 -0.28 -2.76 10.61
N SER A 100 -1.05 -3.77 11.02
CA SER A 100 -1.99 -3.68 12.14
C SER A 100 -1.26 -4.01 13.43
N TYR A 101 -1.59 -3.32 14.52
CA TYR A 101 -0.98 -3.53 15.82
C TYR A 101 -2.05 -3.56 16.91
N ARG A 102 -1.70 -4.13 18.06
CA ARG A 102 -2.57 -4.20 19.23
C ARG A 102 -2.98 -2.80 19.69
N LEU A 103 -4.28 -2.55 19.71
CA LEU A 103 -4.86 -1.32 20.27
C LEU A 103 -4.95 -1.41 21.80
N ALA A 104 -4.85 -0.26 22.45
CA ALA A 104 -5.12 -0.13 23.87
C ALA A 104 -6.58 -0.53 24.17
N ARG A 105 -6.81 -1.11 25.37
CA ARG A 105 -8.17 -1.42 25.82
C ARG A 105 -8.98 -0.12 25.86
N ARG A 106 -10.09 -0.08 25.12
CA ARG A 106 -11.08 0.99 25.23
C ARG A 106 -11.74 0.89 26.60
N SER A 107 -11.34 1.75 27.54
CA SER A 107 -12.11 1.99 28.76
C SER A 107 -13.13 3.10 28.50
N LEU A 108 -14.26 3.09 29.22
CA LEU A 108 -15.29 4.13 29.14
C LEU A 108 -14.75 5.56 29.34
N LEU A 109 -13.65 5.71 30.10
CA LEU A 109 -12.96 6.98 30.32
C LEU A 109 -12.29 7.56 29.07
N SER A 110 -11.96 6.73 28.08
CA SER A 110 -11.29 7.18 26.85
C SER A 110 -12.17 7.99 25.89
N PHE A 111 -13.48 8.11 26.16
CA PHE A 111 -14.41 8.96 25.40
C PHE A 111 -14.54 10.38 25.95
N LEU A 112 -14.03 10.64 27.15
CA LEU A 112 -14.19 11.93 27.86
C LEU A 112 -12.94 12.84 27.77
N ALA A 113 -11.89 12.40 27.07
CA ALA A 113 -10.65 13.15 26.88
C ALA A 113 -10.55 13.73 25.47
#